data_AF-A0A3S1G073-F1
#
_entry.id   AF-A0A3S1G073-F1
#
_cell.length_a   1.000
_cell.length_b   1.000
_cell.length_c   1.000
_cell.angle_alpha   90.00
_cell.angle_beta   90.00
_cell.angle_gamma   90.00
#
_symmetry.space_group_name_H-M   'P 1'
#
loop_
_entity.id
_entity.type
_entity.pdbx_description
1 polymer ?
#
loop_
_entity_poly.entity_id
_entity_poly.type
_entity_poly.pdbx_seq_one_letter_code
_entity_poly.pdbx_strand_id
1 'polypeptide(L)' 'MPNELLRLQNMHNGQKVVPTFSDAEMERRQDGLRKILAELRLDGAILTSYHNICYFSDFLYCY' A
#
# COMPACT_ATOMS: atom_id res chain seq x y z
N MET A 1 -31.24 -10.78 12.32
CA MET A 1 -30.68 -11.31 11.06
C MET A 1 -29.18 -11.11 11.11
N PRO A 2 -28.34 -12.17 11.04
CA PRO A 2 -26.91 -11.96 10.82
C PRO A 2 -26.72 -11.26 9.47
N ASN A 3 -25.77 -10.31 9.41
CA ASN A 3 -25.47 -9.56 8.19
C ASN A 3 -24.96 -10.52 7.11
N GLU A 4 -25.70 -10.68 6.01
CA GLU A 4 -25.36 -11.61 4.91
C GLU A 4 -24.21 -11.10 4.01
N LEU A 5 -23.77 -9.85 4.21
CA LEU A 5 -22.71 -9.24 3.42
C LEU A 5 -21.30 -9.59 3.95
N LEU A 6 -20.37 -9.79 3.02
CA LEU A 6 -18.97 -10.06 3.33
C LEU A 6 -18.32 -8.84 4.00
N ARG A 7 -17.66 -9.04 5.15
CA ARG A 7 -16.91 -7.99 5.87
C ARG A 7 -15.62 -7.58 5.14
N LEU A 8 -15.01 -8.49 4.37
CA LEU A 8 -13.78 -8.28 3.62
C LEU A 8 -13.91 -8.95 2.25
N GLN A 9 -13.52 -8.25 1.19
CA GLN A 9 -13.55 -8.75 -0.18
C GLN A 9 -12.37 -8.17 -0.96
N ASN A 10 -11.75 -9.01 -1.81
CA ASN A 10 -10.75 -8.56 -2.78
C ASN A 10 -11.40 -8.47 -4.16
N MET A 11 -11.26 -7.33 -4.83
CA MET A 11 -11.84 -7.09 -6.15
C MET A 11 -10.77 -6.55 -7.11
N HIS A 12 -10.28 -7.40 -8.01
CA HIS A 12 -9.34 -7.01 -9.07
C HIS A 12 -10.11 -6.70 -10.36
N ASN A 13 -10.88 -5.61 -10.34
CA ASN A 13 -11.71 -5.22 -11.47
C ASN A 13 -10.92 -4.38 -12.49
N GLY A 14 -10.83 -4.84 -13.74
CA GLY A 14 -10.11 -4.18 -14.81
C GLY A 14 -8.60 -4.49 -14.81
N GLN A 15 -7.82 -3.58 -15.38
CA GLN A 15 -6.35 -3.68 -15.49
C GLN A 15 -5.68 -2.57 -14.68
N LYS A 16 -4.43 -2.80 -14.25
CA LYS A 16 -3.63 -1.75 -13.60
C LYS A 16 -3.40 -0.58 -14.56
N VAL A 17 -3.49 0.64 -14.04
CA VAL A 17 -3.12 1.86 -14.76
C VAL A 17 -1.61 1.92 -14.97
N VAL A 18 -1.17 2.78 -15.90
CA VAL A 18 0.25 3.13 -16.02
C VAL A 18 0.68 3.82 -14.72
N PRO A 19 1.69 3.29 -14.00
CA PRO A 19 2.14 3.89 -12.75
C PRO A 19 2.79 5.27 -12.95
N THR A 20 2.73 6.12 -11.93
CA THR A 20 3.37 7.44 -11.92
C THR A 20 4.90 7.33 -11.96
N PHE A 21 5.45 6.27 -11.34
CA PHE A 21 6.88 6.03 -11.22
C PHE A 21 7.28 4.69 -11.83
N SER A 22 8.56 4.53 -12.17
CA SER A 22 9.09 3.24 -12.61
C SER A 22 9.07 2.20 -11.50
N ASP A 23 9.09 0.92 -11.89
CA ASP A 23 9.17 -0.20 -10.95
C ASP A 23 10.38 -0.07 -10.01
N ALA A 24 11.55 0.30 -10.56
CA ALA A 24 12.78 0.50 -9.79
C ALA A 24 12.66 1.63 -8.75
N GLU A 25 11.91 2.69 -9.04
CA GLU A 25 11.69 3.76 -8.07
C GLU A 25 10.78 3.31 -6.93
N MET A 26 9.72 2.57 -7.24
CA MET A 26 8.82 2.03 -6.21
C MET A 26 9.51 0.98 -5.35
N GLU A 27 10.35 0.12 -5.94
CA GLU A 27 11.17 -0.85 -5.23
C GLU A 27 12.15 -0.17 -4.26
N ARG A 28 12.89 0.85 -4.73
CA ARG A 28 13.80 1.64 -3.89
C ARG A 28 13.12 2.21 -2.65
N ARG A 29 11.90 2.75 -2.80
CA ARG A 29 11.13 3.32 -1.68
C ARG A 29 10.74 2.24 -0.68
N GLN A 30 10.15 1.14 -1.16
CA GLN A 30 9.69 0.06 -0.28
C GLN A 30 10.85 -0.63 0.44
N ASP A 31 11.98 -0.83 -0.24
CA ASP A 31 13.17 -1.43 0.36
C ASP A 31 13.80 -0.51 1.41
N GLY A 32 13.78 0.81 1.19
CA GLY A 32 14.15 1.78 2.20
C GLY A 32 13.30 1.65 3.47
N LEU A 33 11.98 1.53 3.33
CA LEU A 33 11.07 1.30 4.46
C LEU A 33 11.38 -0.03 5.16
N ARG A 34 11.51 -1.13 4.41
CA ARG A 34 11.81 -2.46 4.97
C ARG A 34 13.14 -2.48 5.72
N LYS A 35 14.17 -1.79 5.20
CA LYS A 35 15.46 -1.65 5.87
C LYS A 35 15.31 -0.98 7.24
N ILE A 36 14.58 0.14 7.31
CA ILE A 36 14.33 0.83 8.58
C ILE A 36 13.55 -0.08 9.55
N LEU A 37 12.54 -0.81 9.08
CA LEU A 37 11.80 -1.76 9.92
C LEU A 37 12.72 -2.83 10.51
N ALA A 38 13.63 -3.39 9.70
CA ALA A 38 14.61 -4.37 10.15
C ALA A 38 15.59 -3.79 11.19
N GLU A 39 16.14 -2.59 10.92
CA GLU A 39 17.06 -1.89 11.85
C GLU A 39 16.40 -1.60 13.21
N LEU A 40 15.11 -1.27 13.19
CA LEU A 40 14.33 -0.97 14.40
C LEU A 40 13.68 -2.21 15.05
N ARG A 41 13.83 -3.40 14.46
CA ARG A 41 13.19 -4.65 14.90
C ARG A 41 11.67 -4.54 14.97
N LEU A 42 11.06 -4.03 13.91
CA LEU A 42 9.61 -3.90 13.75
C LEU A 42 9.10 -4.93 12.74
N ASP A 43 7.99 -5.60 13.06
CA ASP A 43 7.42 -6.66 12.21
C ASP A 43 6.66 -6.12 10.98
N GLY A 44 6.22 -4.86 11.03
CA GLY A 44 5.47 -4.25 9.94
C GLY A 44 5.09 -2.79 10.16
N ALA A 45 4.58 -2.15 9.11
CA ALA A 45 4.07 -0.79 9.13
C ALA A 45 2.63 -0.73 8.62
N ILE A 46 1.75 -0.08 9.37
CA ILE A 46 0.39 0.27 8.93
C ILE A 46 0.40 1.76 8.60
N LEU A 47 0.33 2.08 7.31
CA LEU A 47 0.35 3.45 6.82
C LEU A 47 -1.08 3.99 6.76
N THR A 48 -1.33 5.14 7.40
CA THR A 48 -2.67 5.74 7.53
C THR A 48 -2.77 7.15 6.98
N SER A 49 -1.65 7.80 6.66
CA SER A 49 -1.64 9.13 6.05
C SER A 49 -1.72 9.04 4.52
N TYR A 50 -2.41 9.98 3.89
CA TYR A 50 -2.45 10.12 2.42
C TYR A 50 -1.06 10.07 1.79
N HIS A 51 -0.14 10.83 2.36
CA HIS A 51 1.21 11.00 1.84
C HIS A 51 1.99 9.68 1.85
N ASN A 52 1.98 8.95 2.97
CA ASN A 52 2.73 7.69 3.03
C ASN A 52 2.08 6.60 2.18
N ILE A 53 0.75 6.49 2.19
CA ILE A 53 0.05 5.52 1.33
C ILE A 53 0.40 5.79 -0.14
N CYS A 54 0.24 7.03 -0.60
CA CYS A 54 0.57 7.41 -1.98
C CYS A 54 2.06 7.21 -2.29
N TYR A 55 2.96 7.63 -1.40
CA TYR A 55 4.41 7.54 -1.63
C TYR A 55 4.91 6.10 -1.85
N PHE A 56 4.38 5.14 -1.09
CA PHE A 56 4.83 3.74 -1.12
C PHE A 56 3.99 2.83 -2.02
N SER A 57 2.80 3.25 -2.48
CA SER A 57 1.89 2.42 -3.27
C SER A 57 1.32 3.03 -4.54
N ASP A 58 1.62 4.31 -4.83
CA ASP A 58 1.05 5.07 -5.95
C ASP A 58 -0.49 5.17 -5.90
N PHE A 59 -1.08 4.96 -4.71
CA PHE A 59 -2.51 5.09 -4.47
C PHE A 59 -2.81 6.29 -3.58
N LEU A 60 -3.57 7.24 -4.12
CA LEU A 60 -4.15 8.34 -3.36
C LEU A 60 -5.64 8.05 -3.14
N TYR A 61 -6.02 7.75 -1.91
CA TYR A 61 -7.43 7.66 -1.54
C TYR A 61 -8.00 9.06 -1.27
N CYS A 62 -9.31 9.22 -1.48
CA CYS A 62 -10.07 10.42 -1.13
C CYS A 62 -11.27 10.00 -0.27
N TYR A 63 -11.62 10.80 0.75
CA TYR A 63 -12.88 10.65 1.50
C TYR A 63 -14.04 11.30 0.77
#